data_AF-A0A7M3XT83-F1
#
_entry.id   AF-A0A7M3XT83-F1
#
_cell.length_a   1.000
_cell.length_b   1.000
_cell.length_c   1.000
_cell.angle_alpha   90.00
_cell.angle_beta   90.00
_cell.angle_gamma   90.00
#
_symmetry.space_group_name_H-M   'P 1'
#
loop_
_entity.id
_entity.type
_entity.pdbx_description
1 polymer ?
#
loop_
_entity_poly.entity_id
_entity_poly.type
_entity_poly.pdbx_seq_one_letter_code
_entity_poly.pdbx_strand_id
1 'polypeptide(L)'
;MKIENPNGSPAIRGYNIIAGRLCNSGDGRTFTSKNPAWLEDTLGEFPLSTKEDVHEALRAARKAFPSWSSTPAPTRGQVIGNMGRLLMERKEDLVRLQAREIGKTMKECGGEIQEAIDTCLFFQSEGRRLYGQTVNS
;
A
#
# COMPACT_ATOMS: atom_id res chain seq x y z
N MET A 1 18.98 5.80 12.82
CA MET A 1 18.86 6.36 14.19
C MET A 1 17.82 5.53 14.92
N LYS A 2 18.14 4.92 16.06
CA LYS A 2 17.12 4.23 16.87
C LYS A 2 16.31 5.32 17.57
N ILE A 3 15.12 5.60 17.05
CA ILE A 3 14.18 6.49 17.72
C ILE A 3 13.47 5.63 18.77
N GLU A 4 13.63 5.99 20.04
CA GLU A 4 12.95 5.33 21.15
C GLU A 4 11.66 6.08 21.44
N ASN A 5 10.53 5.45 21.15
CA ASN A 5 9.22 6.04 21.44
C ASN A 5 8.86 5.85 22.91
N PRO A 6 8.13 6.80 23.53
CA PRO A 6 7.78 6.74 24.95
C PRO A 6 7.00 5.48 25.37
N ASN A 7 6.26 4.87 24.45
CA ASN A 7 5.49 3.64 24.68
C ASN A 7 6.18 2.37 24.16
N GLY A 8 7.44 2.47 23.75
CA GLY A 8 8.19 1.35 23.17
C GLY A 8 7.76 0.94 21.76
N SER A 9 6.83 1.67 21.12
CA SER A 9 6.43 1.40 19.74
C SER A 9 7.61 1.57 18.78
N PRO A 10 7.70 0.76 17.71
CA PRO A 10 8.80 0.88 16.77
C PRO A 10 8.69 2.17 15.96
N ALA A 11 9.86 2.75 15.67
CA ALA A 11 10.03 3.73 14.61
C ALA A 11 10.76 3.05 13.44
N ILE A 12 10.28 3.26 12.21
CA ILE A 12 10.82 2.60 11.02
C ILE A 12 11.49 3.58 10.06
N ARG A 13 12.27 3.03 9.13
CA ARG A 13 12.65 3.75 7.91
C ARG A 13 11.78 3.26 6.76
N GLY A 14 11.02 4.17 6.18
CA GLY A 14 10.23 3.93 4.99
C GLY A 14 11.06 3.98 3.70
N TYR A 15 10.46 3.50 2.62
CA TYR A 15 11.07 3.47 1.29
C TYR A 15 10.01 3.69 0.22
N ASN A 16 10.44 4.24 -0.92
CA ASN A 16 9.69 4.11 -2.16
C ASN A 16 9.77 2.66 -2.65
N ILE A 17 8.73 2.17 -3.31
CA ILE A 17 8.77 0.88 -4.02
C ILE A 17 8.72 1.16 -5.52
N ILE A 18 9.87 1.08 -6.19
CA ILE A 18 10.00 1.36 -7.63
C ILE A 18 10.55 0.12 -8.33
N ALA A 19 9.80 -0.39 -9.32
CA ALA A 19 10.16 -1.62 -10.05
C ALA A 19 10.45 -2.82 -9.12
N GLY A 20 9.67 -2.97 -8.04
CA GLY A 20 9.81 -4.05 -7.06
C GLY A 20 11.00 -3.92 -6.10
N ARG A 21 11.68 -2.77 -6.07
CA ARG A 21 12.83 -2.50 -5.19
C ARG A 21 12.52 -1.40 -4.19
N LEU A 22 13.09 -1.52 -2.99
CA LEU A 22 13.08 -0.47 -1.98
C LEU A 22 14.10 0.61 -2.36
N CYS A 23 13.63 1.84 -2.57
CA CYS A 23 14.44 2.98 -2.99
C CYS A 23 14.32 4.13 -1.97
N ASN A 24 15.41 4.88 -1.78
CA ASN A 24 15.35 6.19 -1.12
C ASN A 24 14.83 7.25 -2.12
N SER A 25 14.63 8.49 -1.64
CA SER A 25 14.45 9.64 -2.53
C SER A 25 15.74 9.90 -3.31
N GLY A 26 15.62 10.33 -4.58
CA GLY A 26 16.76 10.60 -5.46
C GLY A 26 17.71 11.68 -4.95
N ASP A 27 17.23 12.60 -4.11
CA ASP A 27 18.04 13.62 -3.44
C ASP A 27 18.32 13.32 -1.96
N GLY A 28 17.89 12.13 -1.49
CA GLY A 28 18.09 11.68 -0.12
C GLY A 28 17.20 12.35 0.94
N ARG A 29 16.34 13.32 0.56
CA ARG A 29 15.46 13.98 1.53
C ARG A 29 14.40 13.03 2.07
N THR A 30 14.04 13.25 3.32
CA THR A 30 13.01 12.52 4.05
C THR A 30 12.08 13.49 4.78
N PHE A 31 10.92 12.98 5.20
CA PHE A 31 10.07 13.62 6.18
C PHE A 31 9.78 12.66 7.33
N THR A 32 9.52 13.20 8.52
CA THR A 32 9.19 12.42 9.70
C THR A 32 7.67 12.30 9.84
N SER A 33 7.17 11.08 9.98
CA SER A 33 5.76 10.82 10.34
C SER A 33 5.64 10.67 11.85
N LYS A 34 4.74 11.45 12.44
CA LYS A 34 4.51 11.51 13.89
C LYS A 34 3.05 11.18 14.20
N ASN A 35 2.83 10.59 15.36
CA ASN A 35 1.49 10.32 15.85
C ASN A 35 0.79 11.64 16.21
N PRO A 36 -0.35 11.99 15.58
CA PRO A 36 -1.03 13.26 15.83
C PRO A 36 -1.67 13.32 17.22
N ALA A 37 -1.93 12.18 17.86
CA ALA A 37 -2.46 12.12 19.22
C ALA A 37 -1.36 12.19 20.30
N TRP A 38 -0.09 11.98 19.93
CA TRP A 38 1.05 12.03 20.85
C TRP A 38 2.34 12.39 20.09
N LEU A 39 2.72 13.67 20.10
CA LEU A 39 3.75 14.21 19.20
C LEU A 39 5.18 13.69 19.47
N GLU A 40 5.43 13.17 20.66
CA GLU A 40 6.67 12.48 21.04
C GLU A 40 6.74 11.04 20.47
N ASP A 41 5.61 10.45 20.06
CA ASP A 41 5.56 9.15 19.38
C ASP A 41 5.78 9.32 17.87
N THR A 42 6.93 8.83 17.39
CA THR A 42 7.36 8.91 15.99
C THR A 42 7.22 7.57 15.30
N LEU A 43 6.47 7.54 14.20
CA LEU A 43 6.30 6.35 13.38
C LEU A 43 7.55 6.02 12.57
N GLY A 44 8.25 7.03 12.08
CA GLY A 44 9.45 6.83 11.27
C GLY A 44 9.80 7.98 10.34
N GLU A 45 10.81 7.74 9.52
CA GLU A 45 11.24 8.65 8.45
C GLU A 45 10.97 8.02 7.08
N PHE A 46 10.38 8.79 6.18
CA PHE A 46 9.93 8.33 4.87
C PHE A 46 10.53 9.21 3.78
N PRO A 47 10.84 8.67 2.58
CA PRO A 47 11.36 9.47 1.48
C PRO A 47 10.44 10.63 1.10
N LEU A 48 11.02 11.81 0.95
CA LEU A 48 10.35 12.95 0.32
C LEU A 48 10.68 12.91 -1.18
N SER A 49 9.89 12.13 -1.92
CA SER A 49 10.13 11.81 -3.32
C SER A 49 10.25 13.03 -4.23
N THR A 50 11.27 13.01 -5.09
CA THR A 50 11.51 14.02 -6.12
C THR A 50 10.63 13.80 -7.35
N LYS A 51 10.62 14.79 -8.25
CA LYS A 51 9.99 14.66 -9.57
C LYS A 51 10.62 13.52 -10.37
N GLU A 52 11.93 13.34 -10.25
CA GLU A 52 12.70 12.30 -10.92
C GLU A 52 12.33 10.90 -10.43
N ASP A 53 12.13 10.71 -9.11
CA ASP A 53 11.63 9.45 -8.53
C ASP A 53 10.27 9.06 -9.11
N VAL A 54 9.37 10.04 -9.27
CA VAL A 54 8.06 9.83 -9.90
C VAL A 54 8.22 9.44 -11.37
N HIS A 55 9.10 10.10 -12.12
CA HIS A 55 9.39 9.73 -13.50
C HIS A 55 9.97 8.32 -13.63
N GLU A 56 10.78 7.87 -12.68
CA GLU A 56 11.27 6.49 -12.60
C GLU A 56 10.14 5.48 -12.36
N ALA A 57 9.25 5.75 -11.40
CA ALA A 57 8.09 4.92 -11.14
C ALA A 57 7.18 4.79 -12.37
N LEU A 58 6.93 5.90 -13.08
CA LEU A 58 6.13 5.90 -14.30
C LEU A 58 6.77 5.09 -15.44
N ARG A 59 8.09 5.24 -15.64
CA ARG A 59 8.84 4.43 -16.62
C ARG A 59 8.77 2.95 -16.29
N ALA A 60 8.91 2.58 -15.02
CA ALA A 60 8.79 1.20 -14.56
C ALA A 60 7.39 0.63 -14.80
N ALA A 61 6.34 1.39 -14.45
CA ALA A 61 4.96 1.00 -14.69
C ALA A 61 4.67 0.79 -16.19
N ARG A 62 5.09 1.74 -17.04
CA ARG A 62 4.93 1.63 -18.49
C ARG A 62 5.66 0.42 -19.08
N LYS A 63 6.84 0.10 -18.55
CA LYS A 63 7.62 -1.09 -18.96
C LYS A 63 6.93 -2.40 -18.55
N ALA A 64 6.30 -2.45 -17.36
CA ALA A 64 5.62 -3.64 -16.86
C ALA A 64 4.24 -3.89 -17.49
N PHE A 65 3.61 -2.83 -18.01
CA PHE A 65 2.23 -2.90 -18.51
C PHE A 65 2.00 -3.97 -19.59
N PRO A 66 2.83 -4.11 -20.66
CA PRO A 66 2.57 -5.12 -21.70
C PRO A 66 2.51 -6.54 -21.15
N SER A 67 3.45 -6.92 -20.27
CA SER A 67 3.42 -8.25 -19.65
C SER A 67 2.23 -8.43 -18.70
N TRP A 68 1.88 -7.39 -17.94
CA TRP A 68 0.78 -7.47 -16.97
C TRP A 68 -0.60 -7.51 -17.64
N SER A 69 -0.79 -6.73 -18.71
CA SER A 69 -2.05 -6.71 -19.46
C SER A 69 -2.28 -8.03 -20.21
N SER A 70 -1.20 -8.69 -20.67
CA SER A 70 -1.25 -10.03 -21.26
C SER A 70 -1.47 -11.16 -20.23
N THR A 71 -1.27 -10.93 -18.93
CA THR A 71 -1.59 -11.92 -17.89
C THR A 71 -3.08 -12.28 -17.92
N PRO A 72 -3.48 -13.56 -17.88
CA PRO A 72 -4.89 -13.93 -17.83
C PRO A 72 -5.65 -13.27 -16.67
N ALA A 73 -6.87 -12.80 -16.93
CA ALA A 73 -7.68 -12.10 -15.93
C ALA A 73 -7.89 -12.90 -14.63
N PRO A 74 -8.14 -14.24 -14.66
CA PRO A 74 -8.25 -15.03 -13.44
C PRO A 74 -6.95 -15.06 -12.61
N THR A 75 -5.79 -15.07 -13.28
CA THR A 75 -4.48 -15.04 -12.62
C THR A 75 -4.25 -13.70 -11.94
N ARG A 76 -4.60 -12.58 -12.59
CA ARG A 76 -4.56 -11.25 -11.94
C ARG A 76 -5.49 -11.19 -10.72
N GLY A 77 -6.70 -11.73 -10.85
CA GLY A 77 -7.64 -11.85 -9.73
C GLY A 77 -7.05 -12.61 -8.54
N GLN A 78 -6.32 -13.71 -8.78
CA GLN A 78 -5.64 -14.46 -7.71
C GLN A 78 -4.56 -13.64 -7.00
N VAL A 79 -3.81 -12.80 -7.72
CA VAL A 79 -2.81 -11.90 -7.11
C VAL A 79 -3.49 -10.91 -6.15
N ILE A 80 -4.62 -10.31 -6.57
CA ILE A 80 -5.42 -9.43 -5.71
C ILE A 80 -6.00 -10.19 -4.52
N GLY A 81 -6.50 -11.41 -4.72
CA GLY A 81 -6.99 -12.28 -3.65
C GLY A 81 -5.92 -12.58 -2.60
N ASN A 82 -4.68 -12.83 -3.04
CA ASN A 82 -3.55 -13.03 -2.13
C ASN A 82 -3.23 -11.76 -1.32
N MET A 83 -3.39 -10.57 -1.90
CA MET A 83 -3.28 -9.30 -1.17
C MET A 83 -4.38 -9.19 -0.10
N GLY A 84 -5.64 -9.51 -0.45
CA GLY A 84 -6.75 -9.57 0.51
C GLY A 84 -6.49 -10.53 1.67
N ARG A 85 -5.94 -11.72 1.41
CA ARG A 85 -5.52 -12.68 2.44
C ARG A 85 -4.48 -12.08 3.40
N LEU A 86 -3.45 -11.44 2.87
CA LEU A 86 -2.41 -10.80 3.69
C LEU A 86 -2.97 -9.65 4.53
N LEU A 87 -3.91 -8.86 3.99
CA LEU A 87 -4.61 -7.82 4.73
C LEU A 87 -5.43 -8.41 5.88
N MET A 88 -6.16 -9.52 5.66
CA MET A 88 -6.90 -10.22 6.73
C MET A 88 -5.97 -10.71 7.84
N GLU A 89 -4.86 -11.36 7.47
CA GLU A 89 -3.87 -11.88 8.43
C GLU A 89 -3.22 -10.79 9.28
N ARG A 90 -3.10 -9.57 8.74
CA ARG A 90 -2.47 -8.43 9.41
C ARG A 90 -3.44 -7.36 9.86
N LYS A 91 -4.76 -7.63 9.83
CA LYS A 91 -5.79 -6.61 10.02
C LYS A 91 -5.59 -5.82 11.31
N GLU A 92 -5.42 -6.50 12.44
CA GLU A 92 -5.26 -5.81 13.72
C GLU A 92 -4.03 -4.90 13.77
N ASP A 93 -2.90 -5.37 13.23
CA ASP A 93 -1.65 -4.62 13.19
C ASP A 93 -1.79 -3.38 12.28
N LEU A 94 -2.46 -3.54 11.13
CA LEU A 94 -2.74 -2.45 10.19
C LEU A 94 -3.69 -1.42 10.81
N VAL A 95 -4.70 -1.84 11.57
CA VAL A 95 -5.62 -0.94 12.29
C VAL A 95 -4.87 -0.12 13.34
N ARG A 96 -4.01 -0.77 14.15
CA ARG A 96 -3.17 -0.07 15.14
C ARG A 96 -2.21 0.91 14.47
N LEU A 97 -1.58 0.50 13.36
CA LEU A 97 -0.67 1.34 12.59
C LEU A 97 -1.39 2.58 12.02
N GLN A 98 -2.54 2.38 11.36
CA GLN A 98 -3.29 3.47 10.74
C GLN A 98 -3.83 4.45 11.77
N ALA A 99 -4.35 3.95 12.91
CA ALA A 99 -4.79 4.80 14.02
C ALA A 99 -3.63 5.62 14.59
N ARG A 100 -2.45 5.00 14.76
CA ARG A 100 -1.23 5.68 15.22
C ARG A 100 -0.74 6.73 14.22
N GLU A 101 -0.87 6.49 12.91
CA GLU A 101 -0.41 7.42 11.86
C GLU A 101 -1.36 8.61 11.67
N ILE A 102 -2.67 8.34 11.61
CA ILE A 102 -3.67 9.33 11.16
C ILE A 102 -4.45 9.94 12.33
N GLY A 103 -4.55 9.23 13.47
CA GLY A 103 -5.28 9.69 14.66
C GLY A 103 -6.78 9.42 14.64
N LYS A 104 -7.29 8.66 13.66
CA LYS A 104 -8.69 8.18 13.64
C LYS A 104 -8.93 7.17 14.76
N THR A 105 -10.21 6.94 15.09
CA THR A 105 -10.55 5.92 16.09
C THR A 105 -10.24 4.51 15.57
N MET A 106 -9.92 3.59 16.48
CA MET A 106 -9.68 2.18 16.14
C MET A 106 -10.85 1.54 15.39
N LYS A 107 -12.08 1.99 15.67
CA LYS A 107 -13.29 1.50 15.00
C LYS A 107 -13.34 1.94 13.53
N GLU A 108 -13.03 3.20 13.26
CA GLU A 108 -13.01 3.74 11.88
C GLU A 108 -11.89 3.09 11.07
N CYS A 109 -10.67 3.02 11.60
CA CYS A 109 -9.57 2.30 10.95
C CYS A 109 -9.93 0.82 10.72
N GLY A 110 -10.60 0.18 11.70
CA GLY A 110 -11.12 -1.18 11.55
C GLY A 110 -12.08 -1.36 10.39
N GLY A 111 -12.93 -0.36 10.14
CA GLY A 111 -13.80 -0.28 8.97
C GLY A 111 -13.02 -0.14 7.66
N GLU A 112 -12.10 0.83 7.58
CA GLU A 112 -11.31 1.09 6.37
C GLU A 112 -10.45 -0.11 5.94
N ILE A 113 -9.79 -0.78 6.89
CA ILE A 113 -9.03 -1.99 6.58
C ILE A 113 -9.96 -3.13 6.15
N GLN A 114 -11.17 -3.23 6.72
CA GLN A 114 -12.17 -4.21 6.25
C GLN A 114 -12.65 -3.90 4.83
N GLU A 115 -12.92 -2.64 4.51
CA GLU A 115 -13.30 -2.22 3.15
C GLU A 115 -12.21 -2.55 2.13
N ALA A 116 -10.94 -2.37 2.49
CA ALA A 116 -9.81 -2.78 1.64
C ALA A 116 -9.78 -4.30 1.41
N ILE A 117 -10.05 -5.11 2.44
CA ILE A 117 -10.18 -6.57 2.32
C ILE A 117 -11.34 -6.94 1.39
N ASP A 118 -12.52 -6.37 1.62
CA ASP A 118 -13.73 -6.68 0.86
C ASP A 118 -13.58 -6.28 -0.61
N THR A 119 -12.92 -5.15 -0.87
CA THR A 119 -12.56 -4.70 -2.22
C THR A 119 -11.64 -5.71 -2.92
N CYS A 120 -10.66 -6.27 -2.22
CA CYS A 120 -9.80 -7.31 -2.80
C CYS A 120 -10.60 -8.57 -3.17
N LEU A 121 -11.50 -9.02 -2.30
CA LEU A 121 -12.34 -10.19 -2.55
C LEU A 121 -13.29 -9.96 -3.72
N PHE A 122 -13.87 -8.76 -3.81
CA PHE A 122 -14.69 -8.36 -4.95
C PHE A 122 -13.90 -8.45 -6.26
N PHE A 123 -12.74 -7.79 -6.37
CA PHE A 123 -11.96 -7.79 -7.61
C PHE A 123 -11.29 -9.13 -7.93
N GLN A 124 -11.01 -9.98 -6.94
CA GLN A 124 -10.63 -11.37 -7.18
C GLN A 124 -11.73 -12.11 -7.95
N SER A 125 -12.99 -11.90 -7.57
CA SER A 125 -14.14 -12.52 -8.24
C SER A 125 -14.37 -11.97 -9.65
N GLU A 126 -14.23 -10.65 -9.82
CA GLU A 126 -14.36 -9.98 -11.12
C GLU A 126 -13.26 -10.38 -12.11
N GLY A 127 -12.11 -10.85 -11.64
CA GLY A 127 -11.08 -11.45 -12.48
C GLY A 127 -11.56 -12.64 -13.34
N ARG A 128 -12.69 -13.25 -12.98
CA ARG A 128 -13.33 -14.35 -13.75
C ARG A 128 -14.55 -13.91 -14.57
N ARG A 129 -14.91 -12.63 -14.54
CA ARG A 129 -16.12 -12.07 -15.16
C ARG A 129 -15.84 -11.06 -16.25
N LEU A 130 -14.65 -11.11 -16.85
CA LEU A 130 -14.26 -10.25 -17.96
C LEU A 130 -14.91 -10.73 -19.28
N TYR A 131 -16.23 -10.69 -19.34
CA TYR A 131 -17.01 -11.12 -20.49
C TYR A 131 -16.98 -10.06 -21.61
N GLY A 132 -16.90 -10.51 -22.86
CA GLY A 132 -17.20 -9.69 -24.04
C GLY A 132 -18.68 -9.75 -24.39
N GLN A 133 -19.15 -8.77 -25.16
CA GLN A 133 -20.49 -8.79 -25.76
C GLN A 133 -20.37 -8.90 -27.28
N THR A 134 -21.21 -9.72 -27.91
CA THR A 134 -21.41 -9.71 -29.37
C THR A 134 -22.77 -9.08 -29.63
N VAL A 135 -22.81 -7.99 -30.38
CA VAL A 135 -24.05 -7.35 -30.83
C VAL A 135 -24.38 -7.82 -32.25
N ASN A 136 -25.62 -8.24 -32.48
CA ASN A 136 -26.08 -8.58 -33.82
C ASN A 136 -26.27 -7.29 -34.64
N SER A 137 -25.82 -7.29 -35.90
CA SER A 137 -26.06 -6.21 -36.86
C SER A 137 -27.49 -6.20 -37.36
#